data_AF-A0A969JP50-F1
#
_entry.id   AF-A0A969JP50-F1
#
_cell.length_a   1.000
_cell.length_b   1.000
_cell.length_c   1.000
_cell.angle_alpha   90.00
_cell.angle_beta   90.00
_cell.angle_gamma   90.00
#
_symmetry.space_group_name_H-M   'P 1'
#
loop_
_entity.id
_entity.type
_entity.pdbx_description
1 polymer ?
#
loop_
_entity_poly.entity_id
_entity_poly.type
_entity_poly.pdbx_seq_one_letter_code
_entity_poly.pdbx_strand_id
1 'polypeptide(L)'
;MEDGDGYIGLPYLPTLSNNLAIQFKRPASTAKVKVFPTYQSGLTESGAKDFLLQVRNTGESGPDRFDMSGLFGGMTNPGNSAWIVTFWEEDGSAGLLDSNANSIPDTGLLAEGETKTILVRLQPPSNSTPIGNYTTYQVTASSVLDSSKKSTAIFQAAVPAGHFLGFGNSAGLDLVQIDAIDQDVFDVSSSGTNPSLAVSGGNYFYAWEAGSDLEYAVLSYSGKTIKPATKLTDNASATYQTTELNPFMAVTSTGRIGIVWVRRLFDPGPPFRGENYNIYFAILDARGTLFFPQLQ
;
A
#
# COMPACT_ATOMS: atom_id res chain seq x y z
N MET A 1 11.54 -7.35 37.52
CA MET A 1 10.12 -7.76 37.41
C MET A 1 9.62 -7.26 36.08
N GLU A 2 8.90 -8.07 35.33
CA GLU A 2 8.20 -7.66 34.11
C GLU A 2 6.78 -7.24 34.52
N ASP A 3 6.20 -6.22 33.88
CA ASP A 3 4.80 -5.87 34.11
C ASP A 3 3.86 -6.88 33.40
N GLY A 4 2.55 -6.78 33.68
CA GLY A 4 1.56 -7.73 33.15
C GLY A 4 1.43 -7.75 31.61
N ASP A 5 2.08 -6.82 30.91
CA ASP A 5 2.03 -6.71 29.45
C ASP A 5 3.42 -6.90 28.81
N GLY A 6 4.38 -7.48 29.54
CA GLY A 6 5.65 -7.92 28.98
C GLY A 6 6.77 -6.86 28.93
N TYR A 7 6.62 -5.73 29.62
CA TYR A 7 7.66 -4.70 29.68
C TYR A 7 8.52 -4.84 30.94
N ILE A 8 9.82 -4.55 30.82
CA ILE A 8 10.75 -4.54 31.95
C ILE A 8 10.27 -3.50 32.98
N GLY A 9 9.74 -3.99 34.10
CA GLY A 9 9.44 -3.21 35.29
C GLY A 9 10.69 -2.91 36.12
N LEU A 10 10.50 -2.48 37.37
CA LEU A 10 11.60 -1.97 38.20
C LEU A 10 12.78 -2.97 38.31
N PRO A 11 14.02 -2.56 37.93
CA PRO A 11 15.22 -3.30 38.27
C PRO A 11 15.48 -3.18 39.79
N TYR A 12 15.73 -4.31 40.44
CA TYR A 12 16.06 -4.37 41.86
C TYR A 12 17.60 -4.37 41.99
N LEU A 13 18.19 -3.26 42.44
CA LEU A 13 19.65 -3.10 42.58
C LEU A 13 20.19 -2.56 43.93
N PRO A 14 19.51 -2.66 45.10
CA PRO A 14 20.21 -2.39 46.36
C PRO A 14 20.98 -3.62 46.87
N THR A 15 22.13 -3.38 47.48
CA THR A 15 22.86 -4.38 48.28
C THR A 15 22.01 -4.75 49.50
N LEU A 16 21.65 -6.02 49.62
CA LEU A 16 20.85 -6.53 50.75
C LEU A 16 21.74 -6.80 51.96
N SER A 17 21.32 -6.35 53.14
CA SER A 17 21.93 -6.71 54.42
C SER A 17 21.03 -7.64 55.22
N ASN A 18 21.63 -8.55 55.99
CA ASN A 18 20.89 -9.52 56.82
C ASN A 18 19.92 -8.82 57.79
N ASN A 19 18.80 -9.49 58.08
CA ASN A 19 17.76 -9.08 59.02
C ASN A 19 17.01 -7.78 58.67
N LEU A 20 17.00 -7.37 57.39
CA LEU A 20 16.12 -6.31 56.89
C LEU A 20 14.99 -6.87 56.01
N ALA A 21 13.87 -6.18 56.00
CA ALA A 21 12.76 -6.45 55.09
C ALA A 21 12.71 -5.39 53.98
N ILE A 22 12.33 -5.81 52.78
CA ILE A 22 12.07 -4.92 51.66
C ILE A 22 10.62 -4.43 51.79
N GLN A 23 10.44 -3.13 51.96
CA GLN A 23 9.11 -2.52 51.89
C GLN A 23 8.88 -1.95 50.50
N PHE A 24 7.88 -2.47 49.79
CA PHE A 24 7.33 -1.82 48.61
C PHE A 24 6.25 -0.84 49.04
N LYS A 25 6.48 0.47 48.84
CA LYS A 25 5.43 1.47 48.96
C LYS A 25 4.86 1.73 47.56
N ARG A 26 3.54 1.57 47.43
CA ARG A 26 2.85 2.02 46.22
C ARG A 26 3.04 3.53 46.09
N PRO A 27 3.37 4.05 44.90
CA PRO A 27 3.33 5.48 44.64
C PRO A 27 1.96 6.06 44.98
N ALA A 28 1.89 7.37 45.20
CA ALA A 28 0.61 8.06 45.34
C ALA A 28 -0.26 7.83 44.10
N SER A 29 -1.58 7.81 44.31
CA SER A 29 -2.55 7.81 43.21
C SER A 29 -2.26 8.99 42.30
N THR A 30 -2.10 8.70 41.01
CA THR A 30 -1.77 9.64 39.95
C THR A 30 -2.41 9.17 38.66
N ALA A 31 -2.69 10.10 37.74
CA ALA A 31 -3.05 9.75 36.38
C ALA A 31 -1.86 9.02 35.72
N LYS A 32 -2.16 7.97 34.96
CA LYS A 32 -1.17 7.21 34.21
C LYS A 32 -1.83 6.64 32.96
N VAL A 33 -1.10 6.68 31.87
CA VAL A 33 -1.53 6.15 30.58
C VAL A 33 -0.48 5.20 30.06
N LYS A 34 -0.94 4.12 29.43
CA LYS A 34 -0.10 3.20 28.67
C LYS A 34 -0.67 3.09 27.26
N VAL A 35 0.20 3.13 26.26
CA VAL A 35 -0.17 2.81 24.88
C VAL A 35 0.59 1.58 24.40
N PHE A 36 -0.06 0.75 23.60
CA PHE A 36 0.57 -0.45 23.04
C PHE A 36 -0.14 -0.92 21.76
N PRO A 37 0.58 -1.55 20.81
CA PRO A 37 2.04 -1.69 20.76
C PRO A 37 2.79 -0.35 20.69
N THR A 38 4.01 -0.27 21.24
CA THR A 38 4.82 0.96 21.27
C THR A 38 5.55 1.23 19.95
N TYR A 39 5.66 0.22 19.09
CA TYR A 39 6.19 0.33 17.75
C TYR A 39 5.40 -0.54 16.79
N GLN A 40 5.03 0.02 15.64
CA GLN A 40 4.41 -0.71 14.54
C GLN A 40 4.97 -0.20 13.21
N SER A 41 5.09 -1.09 12.24
CA SER A 41 5.50 -0.74 10.88
C SER A 41 4.73 -1.52 9.85
N GLY A 42 4.48 -0.94 8.68
CA GLY A 42 3.75 -1.61 7.61
C GLY A 42 3.90 -0.92 6.25
N LEU A 43 3.37 -1.57 5.22
CA LEU A 43 3.26 -1.03 3.88
C LEU A 43 1.86 -0.47 3.68
N THR A 44 1.71 0.59 2.88
CA THR A 44 0.38 1.14 2.54
C THR A 44 -0.34 0.21 1.57
N GLU A 45 -1.63 -0.03 1.83
CA GLU A 45 -2.56 -0.80 1.02
C GLU A 45 -3.68 0.14 0.57
N SER A 46 -4.06 0.09 -0.72
CA SER A 46 -5.10 0.99 -1.27
C SER A 46 -4.90 2.49 -0.97
N GLY A 47 -3.65 2.92 -0.79
CA GLY A 47 -3.28 4.30 -0.53
C GLY A 47 -3.19 4.72 0.93
N ALA A 48 -3.32 3.84 1.92
CA ALA A 48 -3.07 4.16 3.33
C ALA A 48 -2.55 2.96 4.13
N LYS A 49 -2.03 3.19 5.34
CA LYS A 49 -1.80 2.11 6.31
C LYS A 49 -2.47 2.42 7.63
N ASP A 50 -3.27 1.46 8.07
CA ASP A 50 -3.97 1.49 9.34
C ASP A 50 -3.22 0.66 10.38
N PHE A 51 -3.12 1.22 11.58
CA PHE A 51 -2.55 0.56 12.74
C PHE A 51 -3.52 0.64 13.91
N LEU A 52 -3.62 -0.44 14.69
CA LEU A 52 -4.43 -0.45 15.90
C LEU A 52 -3.56 -0.05 17.09
N LEU A 53 -4.01 0.94 17.85
CA LEU A 53 -3.36 1.42 19.07
C LEU A 53 -4.31 1.24 20.26
N GLN A 54 -3.88 0.51 21.27
CA GLN A 54 -4.59 0.40 22.52
C GLN A 54 -4.11 1.48 23.48
N VAL A 55 -5.04 2.25 24.02
CA VAL A 55 -4.82 3.29 25.03
C VAL A 55 -5.49 2.85 26.32
N ARG A 56 -4.73 2.71 27.40
CA ARG A 56 -5.20 2.21 28.68
C ARG A 56 -5.01 3.22 29.79
N ASN A 57 -6.08 3.50 30.54
CA ASN A 57 -5.97 4.20 31.81
C ASN A 57 -5.35 3.26 32.85
N THR A 58 -4.09 3.50 33.21
CA THR A 58 -3.40 2.75 34.27
C THR A 58 -3.29 3.58 35.55
N GLY A 59 -3.95 4.75 35.56
CA GLY A 59 -4.02 5.65 36.69
C GLY A 59 -4.96 5.14 37.78
N GLU A 60 -4.91 5.82 38.91
CA GLU A 60 -5.69 5.51 40.10
C GLU A 60 -6.44 6.75 40.62
N SER A 61 -6.60 7.74 39.74
CA SER A 61 -7.19 9.06 40.02
C SER A 61 -8.62 9.18 39.48
N GLY A 62 -9.28 8.05 39.24
CA GLY A 62 -10.59 7.94 38.61
C GLY A 62 -10.55 7.91 37.09
N PRO A 63 -11.75 8.03 36.45
CA PRO A 63 -11.86 8.10 35.00
C PRO A 63 -11.12 9.30 34.40
N ASP A 64 -10.45 9.08 33.27
CA ASP A 64 -9.64 10.08 32.57
C ASP A 64 -9.93 10.05 31.06
N ARG A 65 -9.59 11.13 30.37
CA ARG A 65 -9.56 11.20 28.91
C ARG A 65 -8.11 11.33 28.46
N PHE A 66 -7.79 10.75 27.30
CA PHE A 66 -6.45 10.86 26.74
C PHE A 66 -6.49 11.55 25.39
N ASP A 67 -5.94 12.76 25.35
CA ASP A 67 -5.79 13.56 24.14
C ASP A 67 -4.77 12.91 23.20
N MET A 68 -5.15 12.76 21.94
CA MET A 68 -4.34 12.14 20.90
C MET A 68 -3.67 13.22 20.05
N SER A 69 -2.34 13.26 20.12
CA SER A 69 -1.52 14.17 19.33
C SER A 69 -0.38 13.41 18.67
N GLY A 70 0.30 14.04 17.71
CA GLY A 70 1.51 13.44 17.17
C GLY A 70 2.42 14.43 16.47
N LEU A 71 3.62 13.97 16.20
CA LEU A 71 4.66 14.72 15.51
C LEU A 71 5.39 13.76 14.55
N PHE A 72 5.79 14.27 13.39
CA PHE A 72 6.69 13.54 12.50
C PHE A 72 8.04 13.36 13.18
N GLY A 73 8.52 12.12 13.24
CA GLY A 73 9.84 11.82 13.78
C GLY A 73 10.90 12.50 12.93
N GLY A 74 11.73 13.35 13.55
CA GLY A 74 12.66 14.29 12.92
C GLY A 74 13.79 13.73 12.05
N MET A 75 13.62 12.57 11.42
CA MET A 75 14.43 12.16 10.28
C MET A 75 14.06 13.03 9.08
N THR A 76 14.95 13.95 8.75
CA THR A 76 14.91 14.86 7.60
C THR A 76 15.07 14.08 6.29
N ASN A 77 14.01 13.38 5.88
CA ASN A 77 13.84 12.95 4.49
C ASN A 77 12.91 13.98 3.81
N PRO A 78 13.15 14.44 2.56
CA PRO A 78 12.40 15.55 1.94
C PRO A 78 10.89 15.32 1.75
N GLY A 79 10.32 14.17 2.14
CA GLY A 79 8.90 13.84 2.02
C GLY A 79 8.15 13.60 3.33
N ASN A 80 8.80 13.71 4.49
CA ASN A 80 8.20 13.26 5.76
C ASN A 80 7.03 14.14 6.24
N SER A 81 6.98 15.43 5.88
CA SER A 81 5.98 16.39 6.39
C SER A 81 4.68 16.47 5.59
N ALA A 82 4.50 15.63 4.57
CA ALA A 82 3.34 15.70 3.67
C ALA A 82 2.40 14.49 3.80
N TRP A 83 2.79 13.47 4.56
CA TRP A 83 1.89 12.37 4.91
C TRP A 83 0.76 12.90 5.79
N ILE A 84 -0.45 12.37 5.61
CA ILE A 84 -1.62 12.73 6.39
C ILE A 84 -1.78 11.68 7.49
N VAL A 85 -1.96 12.14 8.73
CA VAL A 85 -2.24 11.26 9.87
C VAL A 85 -3.60 11.60 10.46
N THR A 86 -4.44 10.59 10.65
CA THR A 86 -5.79 10.74 11.21
C THR A 86 -6.06 9.65 12.25
N PHE A 87 -6.93 9.97 13.22
CA PHE A 87 -7.35 9.07 14.28
C PHE A 87 -8.81 8.70 14.08
N TRP A 88 -9.13 7.42 14.22
CA TRP A 88 -10.46 6.87 13.97
C TRP A 88 -10.87 5.93 15.11
N GLU A 89 -12.17 5.68 15.22
CA GLU A 89 -12.67 4.54 15.99
C GLU A 89 -12.09 3.22 15.42
N GLU A 90 -12.09 2.17 16.24
CA GLU A 90 -11.43 0.88 15.92
C GLU A 90 -11.86 0.29 14.57
N ASP A 91 -13.11 0.47 14.18
CA ASP A 91 -13.68 -0.04 12.93
C ASP A 91 -13.39 0.84 11.70
N GLY A 92 -12.73 1.99 11.89
CA GLY A 92 -12.42 2.94 10.82
C GLY A 92 -13.63 3.65 10.23
N SER A 93 -14.83 3.54 10.82
CA SER A 93 -16.08 4.09 10.29
C SER A 93 -16.23 5.59 10.55
N ALA A 94 -15.68 6.09 11.66
CA ALA A 94 -15.77 7.49 12.07
C ALA A 94 -14.43 7.99 12.63
N GLY A 95 -14.13 9.26 12.37
CA GLY A 95 -12.99 9.94 12.98
C GLY A 95 -13.17 10.04 14.49
N LEU A 96 -12.08 9.94 15.23
CA LEU A 96 -12.09 10.07 16.68
C LEU A 96 -12.57 11.48 17.06
N LEU A 97 -13.57 11.55 17.93
CA LEU A 97 -14.18 12.82 18.34
C LEU A 97 -13.36 13.50 19.44
N ASP A 98 -13.49 14.83 19.48
CA ASP A 98 -13.13 15.61 20.65
C ASP A 98 -14.34 15.66 21.59
N SER A 99 -14.23 14.95 22.71
CA SER A 99 -15.31 14.75 23.67
C SER A 99 -15.24 15.67 24.89
N ASN A 100 -14.21 16.53 24.96
CA ASN A 100 -14.02 17.54 26.00
C ASN A 100 -13.98 18.98 25.45
N ALA A 101 -14.14 19.16 24.13
CA ALA A 101 -14.16 20.42 23.39
C ALA A 101 -12.84 21.21 23.45
N ASN A 102 -11.69 20.55 23.58
CA ASN A 102 -10.36 21.18 23.57
C ASN A 102 -9.70 21.27 22.19
N SER A 103 -10.43 20.93 21.12
CA SER A 103 -9.98 20.83 19.73
C SER A 103 -8.93 19.75 19.45
N ILE A 104 -8.79 18.76 20.33
CA ILE A 104 -7.91 17.60 20.18
C ILE A 104 -8.76 16.32 20.27
N PRO A 105 -8.70 15.41 19.28
CA PRO A 105 -9.39 14.12 19.39
C PRO A 105 -8.93 13.34 20.62
N ASP A 106 -9.85 12.67 21.30
CA ASP A 106 -9.55 11.97 22.55
C ASP A 106 -10.26 10.63 22.68
N THR A 107 -9.85 9.82 23.65
CA THR A 107 -10.37 8.46 23.86
C THR A 107 -11.83 8.38 24.30
N GLY A 108 -12.44 9.48 24.70
CA GLY A 108 -13.56 9.43 25.64
C GLY A 108 -13.08 9.17 27.07
N LEU A 109 -14.02 9.09 28.02
CA LEU A 109 -13.72 8.74 29.40
C LEU A 109 -13.39 7.26 29.48
N LEU A 110 -12.22 6.94 30.02
CA LEU A 110 -11.80 5.59 30.37
C LEU A 110 -11.71 5.48 31.88
N ALA A 111 -12.48 4.56 32.46
CA ALA A 111 -12.38 4.19 33.86
C ALA A 111 -10.99 3.60 34.18
N GLU A 112 -10.65 3.48 35.45
CA GLU A 112 -9.38 2.89 35.88
C GLU A 112 -9.25 1.45 35.36
N GLY A 113 -8.13 1.15 34.69
CA GLY A 113 -7.86 -0.15 34.09
C GLY A 113 -8.50 -0.35 32.71
N GLU A 114 -9.42 0.52 32.29
CA GLU A 114 -10.13 0.44 31.01
C GLU A 114 -9.19 0.75 29.84
N THR A 115 -9.43 0.08 28.72
CA THR A 115 -8.66 0.21 27.48
C THR A 115 -9.60 0.54 26.33
N LYS A 116 -9.22 1.50 25.49
CA LYS A 116 -9.86 1.75 24.19
C LYS A 116 -8.85 1.46 23.08
N THR A 117 -9.29 0.71 22.08
CA THR A 117 -8.56 0.57 20.81
C THR A 117 -8.97 1.70 19.88
N ILE A 118 -8.00 2.34 19.25
CA ILE A 118 -8.21 3.33 18.19
C ILE A 118 -7.44 2.91 16.94
N LEU A 119 -7.87 3.41 15.79
CA LEU A 119 -7.17 3.22 14.53
C LEU A 119 -6.38 4.49 14.19
N VAL A 120 -5.08 4.31 13.94
CA VAL A 120 -4.16 5.35 13.46
C VAL A 120 -3.92 5.12 11.97
N ARG A 121 -4.38 6.04 11.13
CA ARG A 121 -4.26 5.94 9.66
C ARG A 121 -3.17 6.88 9.15
N LEU A 122 -2.16 6.31 8.50
CA LEU A 122 -1.08 7.01 7.81
C LEU A 122 -1.32 6.94 6.30
N GLN A 123 -1.48 8.10 5.66
CA GLN A 123 -1.74 8.21 4.22
C GLN A 123 -0.62 8.98 3.53
N PRO A 124 -0.08 8.51 2.40
CA PRO A 124 0.82 9.30 1.57
C PRO A 124 0.15 10.60 1.09
N PRO A 125 0.94 11.63 0.73
CA PRO A 125 0.42 12.92 0.28
C PRO A 125 -0.48 12.82 -0.95
N SER A 126 -0.24 11.82 -1.80
CA SER A 126 -1.01 11.53 -3.00
C SER A 126 -0.90 10.05 -3.39
N ASN A 127 -1.81 9.56 -4.22
CA ASN A 127 -1.73 8.23 -4.79
C ASN A 127 -0.57 8.05 -5.79
N SER A 128 0.05 9.14 -6.26
CA SER A 128 1.24 9.13 -7.11
C SER A 128 2.55 9.27 -6.33
N THR A 129 2.49 9.14 -4.99
CA THR A 129 3.69 9.15 -4.15
C THR A 129 4.64 8.03 -4.60
N PRO A 130 5.95 8.32 -4.82
CA PRO A 130 6.88 7.33 -5.34
C PRO A 130 7.00 6.08 -4.46
N ILE A 131 7.19 4.92 -5.11
CA ILE A 131 7.54 3.66 -4.47
C ILE A 131 8.78 3.84 -3.58
N GLY A 132 8.77 3.24 -2.39
CA GLY A 132 9.84 3.34 -1.41
C GLY A 132 9.82 4.63 -0.59
N ASN A 133 8.94 5.59 -0.89
CA ASN A 133 8.70 6.72 0.01
C ASN A 133 8.12 6.20 1.33
N TYR A 134 8.57 6.75 2.46
CA TYR A 134 8.15 6.30 3.78
C TYR A 134 8.03 7.46 4.76
N THR A 135 7.28 7.23 5.84
CA THR A 135 7.17 8.15 6.98
C THR A 135 7.34 7.41 8.30
N THR A 136 7.79 8.14 9.32
CA THR A 136 7.75 7.72 10.71
C THR A 136 7.03 8.77 11.53
N TYR A 137 6.00 8.36 12.25
CA TYR A 137 5.13 9.23 13.03
C TYR A 137 5.05 8.78 14.48
N GLN A 138 5.18 9.72 15.42
CA GLN A 138 5.04 9.45 16.83
C GLN A 138 3.68 9.95 17.31
N VAL A 139 2.84 9.04 17.81
CA VAL A 139 1.57 9.37 18.47
C VAL A 139 1.79 9.43 19.97
N THR A 140 1.20 10.42 20.61
CA THR A 140 1.24 10.64 22.06
C THR A 140 -0.19 10.70 22.59
N ALA A 141 -0.50 9.82 23.53
CA ALA A 141 -1.68 9.91 24.38
C ALA A 141 -1.31 10.72 25.63
N SER A 142 -2.01 11.81 25.91
CA SER A 142 -1.77 12.69 27.07
C SER A 142 -2.99 12.72 27.99
N SER A 143 -2.80 12.47 29.28
CA SER A 143 -3.87 12.60 30.28
C SER A 143 -4.41 14.03 30.32
N VAL A 144 -5.73 14.16 30.38
CA VAL A 144 -6.41 15.45 30.58
C VAL A 144 -6.38 15.86 32.05
N LEU A 145 -6.44 14.90 32.98
CA LEU A 145 -6.30 15.16 34.42
C LEU A 145 -4.89 15.67 34.81
N ASP A 146 -3.84 15.16 34.16
CA ASP A 146 -2.46 15.59 34.36
C ASP A 146 -1.66 15.51 33.05
N SER A 147 -1.56 16.63 32.35
CA SER A 147 -0.85 16.73 31.07
C SER A 147 0.64 16.36 31.12
N SER A 148 1.26 16.23 32.30
CA SER A 148 2.62 15.69 32.42
C SER A 148 2.69 14.18 32.19
N LYS A 149 1.55 13.49 32.25
CA LYS A 149 1.43 12.03 32.09
C LYS A 149 1.08 11.71 30.65
N LYS A 150 2.06 11.13 29.95
CA LYS A 150 1.98 10.81 28.54
C LYS A 150 2.57 9.44 28.25
N SER A 151 2.10 8.82 27.19
CA SER A 151 2.68 7.59 26.63
C SER A 151 2.67 7.66 25.11
N THR A 152 3.67 7.08 24.48
CA THR A 152 3.96 7.30 23.05
C THR A 152 4.12 5.99 22.32
N ALA A 153 3.60 5.94 21.08
CA ALA A 153 3.82 4.86 20.14
C ALA A 153 4.39 5.41 18.82
N ILE A 154 5.22 4.62 18.16
CA ILE A 154 5.87 4.96 16.90
C ILE A 154 5.25 4.12 15.79
N PHE A 155 4.88 4.77 14.70
CA PHE A 155 4.30 4.14 13.51
C PHE A 155 5.18 4.44 12.30
N GLN A 156 5.51 3.43 11.52
CA GLN A 156 6.24 3.58 10.26
C GLN A 156 5.41 3.03 9.11
N ALA A 157 5.22 3.82 8.06
CA ALA A 157 4.54 3.39 6.85
C ALA A 157 5.43 3.65 5.62
N ALA A 158 5.38 2.78 4.63
CA ALA A 158 6.07 2.97 3.35
C ALA A 158 5.17 2.61 2.17
N VAL A 159 5.37 3.29 1.04
CA VAL A 159 4.75 2.95 -0.24
C VAL A 159 5.45 1.70 -0.77
N PRO A 160 4.75 0.55 -0.87
CA PRO A 160 5.36 -0.69 -1.30
C PRO A 160 5.83 -0.63 -2.76
N ALA A 161 6.83 -1.45 -3.09
CA ALA A 161 7.02 -1.87 -4.46
C ALA A 161 6.08 -3.06 -4.69
N GLY A 162 5.08 -2.89 -5.56
CA GLY A 162 4.22 -4.01 -5.95
C GLY A 162 5.05 -5.08 -6.67
N HIS A 163 4.93 -6.33 -6.23
CA HIS A 163 5.40 -7.47 -7.01
C HIS A 163 4.22 -7.98 -7.82
N PHE A 164 4.42 -8.15 -9.11
CA PHE A 164 3.36 -8.55 -10.02
C PHE A 164 3.79 -9.72 -10.89
N LEU A 165 2.86 -10.61 -11.15
CA LEU A 165 3.00 -11.72 -12.07
C LEU A 165 1.85 -11.67 -13.08
N GLY A 166 2.17 -11.51 -14.35
CA GLY A 166 1.22 -11.71 -15.44
C GLY A 166 1.35 -13.11 -16.01
N PHE A 167 0.24 -13.83 -16.15
CA PHE A 167 0.24 -15.14 -16.82
C PHE A 167 -1.06 -15.38 -17.59
N GLY A 168 -0.99 -16.29 -18.56
CA GLY A 168 -2.17 -16.82 -19.24
C GLY A 168 -2.52 -18.21 -18.71
N ASN A 169 -3.82 -18.47 -18.58
CA ASN A 169 -4.37 -19.77 -18.21
C ASN A 169 -5.51 -20.17 -19.17
N SER A 170 -6.19 -21.28 -18.90
CA SER A 170 -7.29 -21.76 -19.75
C SER A 170 -8.54 -20.86 -19.74
N ALA A 171 -8.66 -19.94 -18.79
CA ALA A 171 -9.77 -19.00 -18.66
C ALA A 171 -9.45 -17.60 -19.25
N GLY A 172 -8.18 -17.30 -19.52
CA GLY A 172 -7.78 -16.01 -20.07
C GLY A 172 -6.42 -15.54 -19.57
N LEU A 173 -6.28 -14.22 -19.38
CA LEU A 173 -5.09 -13.55 -18.89
C LEU A 173 -5.37 -12.91 -17.55
N ASP A 174 -4.49 -13.19 -16.58
CA ASP A 174 -4.59 -12.68 -15.22
C ASP A 174 -3.35 -11.86 -14.84
N LEU A 175 -3.58 -10.83 -14.03
CA LEU A 175 -2.56 -10.12 -13.27
C LEU A 175 -2.70 -10.52 -11.81
N VAL A 176 -1.64 -11.08 -11.23
CA VAL A 176 -1.55 -11.29 -9.79
C VAL A 176 -0.65 -10.24 -9.19
N GLN A 177 -1.20 -9.46 -8.27
CA GLN A 177 -0.42 -8.60 -7.40
C GLN A 177 -0.19 -9.32 -6.08
N ILE A 178 1.08 -9.44 -5.69
CA ILE A 178 1.49 -10.02 -4.43
C ILE A 178 2.02 -8.90 -3.56
N ASP A 179 1.26 -8.57 -2.52
CA ASP A 179 1.73 -7.72 -1.44
C ASP A 179 2.04 -8.59 -0.21
N ALA A 180 2.69 -8.02 0.82
CA ALA A 180 3.25 -8.81 1.92
C ALA A 180 2.22 -9.59 2.77
N ILE A 181 0.92 -9.35 2.56
CA ILE A 181 -0.18 -9.88 3.37
C ILE A 181 -1.30 -10.47 2.50
N ASP A 182 -1.43 -10.07 1.23
CA ASP A 182 -2.56 -10.45 0.38
C ASP A 182 -2.17 -10.70 -1.07
N GLN A 183 -2.99 -11.50 -1.75
CA GLN A 183 -2.88 -11.81 -3.17
C GLN A 183 -4.16 -11.37 -3.88
N ASP A 184 -4.06 -10.28 -4.64
CA ASP A 184 -5.14 -9.86 -5.52
C ASP A 184 -4.95 -10.46 -6.92
N VAL A 185 -6.03 -10.99 -7.48
CA VAL A 185 -6.08 -11.51 -8.86
C VAL A 185 -7.03 -10.64 -9.66
N PHE A 186 -6.53 -10.08 -10.76
CA PHE A 186 -7.30 -9.22 -11.65
C PHE A 186 -7.42 -9.87 -13.03
N ASP A 187 -8.66 -10.11 -13.45
CA ASP A 187 -8.98 -10.58 -14.80
C ASP A 187 -8.67 -9.47 -15.81
N VAL A 188 -7.69 -9.70 -16.70
CA VAL A 188 -7.28 -8.74 -17.73
C VAL A 188 -8.08 -8.95 -19.02
N SER A 189 -8.24 -10.21 -19.42
CA SER A 189 -8.98 -10.62 -20.62
C SER A 189 -9.46 -12.05 -20.49
N SER A 190 -10.61 -12.37 -21.08
CA SER A 190 -11.14 -13.74 -21.14
C SER A 190 -10.46 -14.61 -22.22
N SER A 191 -9.51 -14.06 -22.96
CA SER A 191 -8.73 -14.78 -23.97
C SER A 191 -7.39 -14.11 -24.23
N GLY A 192 -6.42 -14.88 -24.71
CA GLY A 192 -5.13 -14.36 -25.15
C GLY A 192 -3.97 -15.27 -24.80
N THR A 193 -2.89 -15.14 -25.58
CA THR A 193 -1.64 -15.89 -25.36
C THR A 193 -0.43 -14.97 -25.42
N ASN A 194 0.70 -15.45 -24.91
CA ASN A 194 1.99 -14.74 -24.92
C ASN A 194 1.90 -13.28 -24.43
N PRO A 195 1.43 -13.05 -23.18
CA PRO A 195 1.33 -11.71 -22.65
C PRO A 195 2.72 -11.11 -22.43
N SER A 196 2.86 -9.83 -22.77
CA SER A 196 3.93 -8.96 -22.31
C SER A 196 3.37 -7.97 -21.30
N LEU A 197 4.20 -7.56 -20.36
CA LEU A 197 3.84 -6.64 -19.27
C LEU A 197 4.87 -5.52 -19.13
N ALA A 198 4.39 -4.31 -18.90
CA ALA A 198 5.22 -3.14 -18.59
C ALA A 198 4.53 -2.27 -17.52
N VAL A 199 5.33 -1.56 -16.71
CA VAL A 199 4.80 -0.67 -15.67
C VAL A 199 5.30 0.75 -15.89
N SER A 200 4.37 1.69 -16.01
CA SER A 200 4.67 3.11 -16.21
C SER A 200 3.69 3.99 -15.44
N GLY A 201 4.21 4.97 -14.69
CA GLY A 201 3.38 5.91 -13.94
C GLY A 201 2.44 5.26 -12.91
N GLY A 202 2.81 4.08 -12.40
CA GLY A 202 1.97 3.28 -11.48
C GLY A 202 0.88 2.45 -12.15
N ASN A 203 0.78 2.44 -13.48
CA ASN A 203 -0.19 1.64 -14.21
C ASN A 203 0.46 0.41 -14.84
N TYR A 204 -0.31 -0.68 -14.94
CA TYR A 204 0.08 -1.91 -15.62
C TYR A 204 -0.40 -1.87 -17.07
N PHE A 205 0.52 -2.14 -18.00
CA PHE A 205 0.25 -2.24 -19.42
C PHE A 205 0.42 -3.69 -19.84
N TYR A 206 -0.63 -4.26 -20.43
CA TYR A 206 -0.64 -5.61 -20.98
C TYR A 206 -0.78 -5.56 -22.48
N ALA A 207 -0.01 -6.37 -23.21
CA ALA A 207 -0.21 -6.63 -24.63
C ALA A 207 -0.10 -8.13 -24.88
N TRP A 208 -0.97 -8.70 -25.69
CA TRP A 208 -1.04 -10.14 -25.92
C TRP A 208 -1.54 -10.47 -27.33
N GLU A 209 -1.34 -11.72 -27.71
CA GLU A 209 -1.88 -12.29 -28.95
C GLU A 209 -3.36 -12.65 -28.78
N ALA A 210 -4.21 -12.09 -29.64
CA ALA A 210 -5.65 -12.33 -29.67
C ALA A 210 -6.04 -12.82 -31.07
N GLY A 211 -5.93 -14.13 -31.31
CA GLY A 211 -6.17 -14.72 -32.63
C GLY A 211 -5.12 -14.28 -33.65
N SER A 212 -5.53 -13.51 -34.67
CA SER A 212 -4.63 -12.93 -35.68
C SER A 212 -4.10 -11.55 -35.32
N ASP A 213 -4.61 -10.94 -34.26
CA ASP A 213 -4.35 -9.56 -33.86
C ASP A 213 -3.56 -9.49 -32.55
N LEU A 214 -3.03 -8.30 -32.25
CA LEU A 214 -2.65 -7.94 -30.89
C LEU A 214 -3.76 -7.12 -30.22
N GLU A 215 -3.97 -7.41 -28.95
CA GLU A 215 -4.77 -6.59 -28.04
C GLU A 215 -3.92 -6.09 -26.89
N TYR A 216 -4.39 -5.03 -26.25
CA TYR A 216 -3.77 -4.46 -25.06
C TYR A 216 -4.81 -3.89 -24.10
N ALA A 217 -4.43 -3.80 -22.82
CA ALA A 217 -5.22 -3.19 -21.76
C ALA A 217 -4.33 -2.38 -20.82
N VAL A 218 -4.96 -1.50 -20.05
CA VAL A 218 -4.30 -0.71 -19.01
C VAL A 218 -5.07 -0.85 -17.71
N LEU A 219 -4.38 -1.24 -16.65
CA LEU A 219 -4.92 -1.33 -15.30
C LEU A 219 -4.23 -0.30 -14.40
N SER A 220 -4.95 0.22 -13.42
CA SER A 220 -4.37 1.05 -12.35
C SER A 220 -3.48 0.19 -11.45
N TYR A 221 -2.70 0.85 -10.59
CA TYR A 221 -1.94 0.18 -9.53
C TYR A 221 -2.78 -0.73 -8.63
N SER A 222 -4.10 -0.48 -8.54
CA SER A 222 -5.05 -1.24 -7.74
C SER A 222 -5.80 -2.30 -8.57
N GLY A 223 -5.30 -2.62 -9.76
CA GLY A 223 -5.92 -3.57 -10.70
C GLY A 223 -7.25 -3.13 -11.30
N LYS A 224 -7.67 -1.86 -11.14
CA LYS A 224 -8.88 -1.34 -11.79
C LYS A 224 -8.60 -1.10 -13.27
N THR A 225 -9.45 -1.62 -14.15
CA THR A 225 -9.37 -1.34 -15.58
C THR A 225 -9.47 0.17 -15.86
N ILE A 226 -8.38 0.74 -16.36
CA ILE A 226 -8.31 2.11 -16.90
C ILE A 226 -8.70 2.07 -18.39
N LYS A 227 -8.17 1.08 -19.10
CA LYS A 227 -8.48 0.81 -20.50
C LYS A 227 -8.80 -0.68 -20.67
N PRO A 228 -10.01 -1.03 -21.12
CA PRO A 228 -10.35 -2.42 -21.38
C PRO A 228 -9.53 -2.97 -22.55
N ALA A 229 -9.56 -4.30 -22.72
CA ALA A 229 -9.00 -4.97 -23.90
C ALA A 229 -9.38 -4.22 -25.19
N THR A 230 -8.36 -3.75 -25.88
CA THR A 230 -8.48 -2.90 -27.07
C THR A 230 -7.57 -3.48 -28.15
N LYS A 231 -8.05 -3.60 -29.38
CA LYS A 231 -7.22 -3.97 -30.52
C LYS A 231 -6.08 -2.97 -30.72
N LEU A 232 -4.85 -3.47 -30.72
CA LEU A 232 -3.68 -2.75 -31.19
C LEU A 232 -3.54 -2.86 -32.71
N THR A 233 -3.88 -4.04 -33.25
CA THR A 233 -3.92 -4.31 -34.70
C THR A 233 -5.30 -4.82 -35.11
N ASP A 234 -5.65 -4.62 -36.37
CA ASP A 234 -6.87 -5.21 -36.95
C ASP A 234 -6.61 -5.75 -38.35
N ASN A 235 -6.42 -7.06 -38.42
CA ASN A 235 -6.07 -7.80 -39.63
C ASN A 235 -7.30 -8.40 -40.34
N ALA A 236 -8.52 -8.04 -39.92
CA ALA A 236 -9.76 -8.59 -40.48
C ALA A 236 -9.91 -8.39 -42.00
N SER A 237 -9.27 -7.34 -42.55
CA SER A 237 -9.28 -7.02 -43.98
C SER A 237 -7.94 -7.32 -44.69
N ALA A 238 -7.05 -8.10 -44.08
CA ALA A 238 -5.76 -8.40 -44.66
C ALA A 238 -5.88 -9.27 -45.92
N THR A 239 -5.13 -8.93 -46.97
CA THR A 239 -5.11 -9.68 -48.24
C THR A 239 -4.45 -11.05 -48.10
N TYR A 240 -3.45 -11.16 -47.23
CA TYR A 240 -2.77 -12.40 -46.87
C TYR A 240 -3.19 -12.83 -45.47
N GLN A 241 -3.08 -14.13 -45.16
CA GLN A 241 -3.26 -14.59 -43.79
C GLN A 241 -2.19 -13.93 -42.92
N THR A 242 -2.62 -12.98 -42.09
CA THR A 242 -1.74 -12.14 -41.28
C THR A 242 -1.92 -12.52 -39.83
N THR A 243 -0.84 -12.70 -39.11
CA THR A 243 -0.85 -13.03 -37.68
C THR A 243 0.20 -12.22 -36.97
N GLU A 244 -0.19 -11.52 -35.91
CA GLU A 244 0.76 -10.87 -35.02
C GLU A 244 1.19 -11.83 -33.90
N LEU A 245 2.49 -11.84 -33.60
CA LEU A 245 3.12 -12.83 -32.74
C LEU A 245 4.16 -12.17 -31.82
N ASN A 246 4.34 -12.74 -30.63
CA ASN A 246 5.38 -12.43 -29.66
C ASN A 246 5.49 -10.93 -29.35
N PRO A 247 4.44 -10.30 -28.79
CA PRO A 247 4.55 -8.92 -28.35
C PRO A 247 5.59 -8.81 -27.22
N PHE A 248 6.40 -7.75 -27.26
CA PHE A 248 7.31 -7.35 -26.19
C PHE A 248 7.16 -5.87 -25.91
N MET A 249 7.21 -5.50 -24.63
CA MET A 249 7.04 -4.12 -24.20
C MET A 249 8.23 -3.61 -23.38
N ALA A 250 8.52 -2.33 -23.54
CA ALA A 250 9.50 -1.61 -22.75
C ALA A 250 9.04 -0.19 -22.46
N VAL A 251 9.43 0.34 -21.30
CA VAL A 251 9.09 1.70 -20.88
C VAL A 251 10.28 2.63 -21.10
N THR A 252 10.03 3.76 -21.75
CA THR A 252 11.02 4.82 -21.96
C THR A 252 11.18 5.68 -20.70
N SER A 253 12.28 6.44 -20.61
CA SER A 253 12.51 7.38 -19.49
C SER A 253 11.43 8.48 -19.36
N THR A 254 10.64 8.71 -20.40
CA THR A 254 9.52 9.67 -20.40
C THR A 254 8.19 9.03 -20.03
N GLY A 255 8.18 7.75 -19.66
CA GLY A 255 6.97 7.01 -19.29
C GLY A 255 6.12 6.52 -20.47
N ARG A 256 6.58 6.70 -21.72
CA ARG A 256 5.96 6.08 -22.90
C ARG A 256 6.29 4.61 -22.99
N ILE A 257 5.41 3.83 -23.62
CA ILE A 257 5.52 2.38 -23.72
C ILE A 257 5.75 2.04 -25.19
N GLY A 258 6.93 1.48 -25.50
CA GLY A 258 7.20 0.88 -26.80
C GLY A 258 6.69 -0.55 -26.81
N ILE A 259 5.98 -0.93 -27.87
CA ILE A 259 5.54 -2.30 -28.13
C ILE A 259 6.19 -2.74 -29.44
N VAL A 260 6.87 -3.88 -29.43
CA VAL A 260 7.43 -4.51 -30.63
C VAL A 260 6.82 -5.90 -30.78
N TRP A 261 6.62 -6.37 -32.01
CA TRP A 261 6.09 -7.70 -32.28
C TRP A 261 6.53 -8.19 -33.66
N VAL A 262 6.28 -9.47 -33.92
CA VAL A 262 6.53 -10.11 -35.21
C VAL A 262 5.21 -10.25 -35.96
N ARG A 263 5.14 -9.75 -37.19
CA ARG A 263 4.04 -10.06 -38.09
C ARG A 263 4.44 -11.20 -39.02
N ARG A 264 3.61 -12.22 -39.08
CA ARG A 264 3.68 -13.30 -40.06
C ARG A 264 2.68 -13.04 -41.18
N LEU A 265 3.14 -12.99 -42.42
CA LEU A 265 2.31 -13.02 -43.62
C LEU A 265 2.42 -14.39 -44.26
N PHE A 266 1.31 -15.06 -44.47
CA PHE A 266 1.25 -16.41 -45.03
C PHE A 266 0.32 -16.44 -46.24
N ASP A 267 0.84 -16.91 -47.38
CA ASP A 267 0.07 -17.12 -48.61
C ASP A 267 0.01 -18.61 -48.94
N PRO A 268 -1.09 -19.31 -48.55
CA PRO A 268 -1.24 -20.73 -48.78
C PRO A 268 -1.65 -21.10 -50.21
N GLY A 269 -1.76 -20.13 -51.13
CA GLY A 269 -2.26 -20.39 -52.49
C GLY A 269 -1.49 -21.51 -53.20
N PRO A 270 -2.11 -22.33 -54.07
CA PRO A 270 -1.41 -23.34 -54.86
C PRO A 270 -0.82 -22.73 -56.15
N PRO A 271 0.49 -22.93 -56.47
CA PRO A 271 1.52 -23.54 -55.63
C PRO A 271 1.89 -22.61 -54.46
N PHE A 272 2.32 -23.18 -53.33
CA PHE A 272 2.68 -22.42 -52.11
C PHE A 272 3.53 -21.21 -52.46
N ARG A 273 3.07 -20.01 -52.05
CA ARG A 273 3.64 -18.73 -52.48
C ARG A 273 4.62 -18.12 -51.48
N GLY A 274 4.68 -18.65 -50.26
CA GLY A 274 5.69 -18.30 -49.27
C GLY A 274 5.12 -17.84 -47.93
N GLU A 275 6.04 -17.59 -47.01
CA GLU A 275 5.79 -16.89 -45.75
C GLU A 275 6.84 -15.80 -45.52
N ASN A 276 6.43 -14.73 -44.85
CA ASN A 276 7.28 -13.59 -44.54
C ASN A 276 7.11 -13.20 -43.07
N TYR A 277 8.23 -12.88 -42.41
CA TYR A 277 8.27 -12.40 -41.03
C TYR A 277 8.93 -11.02 -40.99
N ASN A 278 8.23 -10.03 -40.43
CA ASN A 278 8.75 -8.68 -40.22
C ASN A 278 8.52 -8.24 -38.79
N ILE A 279 9.38 -7.34 -38.30
CA ILE A 279 9.23 -6.72 -36.97
C ILE A 279 8.49 -5.40 -37.12
N TYR A 280 7.45 -5.23 -36.32
CA TYR A 280 6.67 -4.01 -36.24
C TYR A 280 6.74 -3.41 -34.85
N PHE A 281 6.44 -2.12 -34.74
CA PHE A 281 6.37 -1.45 -33.46
C PHE A 281 5.28 -0.38 -33.42
N ALA A 282 4.85 -0.08 -32.20
CA ALA A 282 3.95 1.01 -31.85
C ALA A 282 4.44 1.66 -30.55
N ILE A 283 4.02 2.90 -30.32
CA ILE A 283 4.30 3.61 -29.05
C ILE A 283 2.96 4.03 -28.45
N LEU A 284 2.76 3.70 -27.18
CA LEU A 284 1.68 4.24 -26.36
C LEU A 284 2.19 5.38 -25.47
N ASP A 285 1.34 6.36 -25.22
CA ASP A 285 1.55 7.32 -24.14
C ASP A 285 1.30 6.70 -22.76
N ALA A 286 1.58 7.47 -21.69
CA ALA A 286 1.40 7.02 -20.31
C ALA A 286 -0.07 6.73 -19.91
N ARG A 287 -1.04 7.01 -20.79
CA ARG A 287 -2.47 6.69 -20.62
C ARG A 287 -2.91 5.50 -21.49
N GLY A 288 -2.01 4.88 -22.24
CA GLY A 288 -2.33 3.81 -23.17
C GLY A 288 -3.01 4.30 -24.45
N THR A 289 -2.81 5.56 -24.83
CA THR A 289 -3.25 6.08 -26.12
C THR A 289 -2.15 5.87 -27.15
N LEU A 290 -2.52 5.46 -28.36
CA LEU A 290 -1.57 5.28 -29.45
C LEU A 290 -0.93 6.64 -29.79
N PHE A 291 0.38 6.74 -29.57
CA PHE A 291 1.16 7.95 -29.79
C PHE A 291 1.83 7.96 -31.18
N PHE A 292 2.29 6.80 -31.64
CA PHE A 292 2.85 6.62 -32.97
C PHE A 292 2.25 5.36 -33.62
N PRO A 293 1.42 5.50 -34.68
CA PRO A 293 0.86 4.35 -35.37
C PRO A 293 1.91 3.62 -36.20
N GLN A 294 1.66 2.33 -36.41
CA GLN A 294 2.50 1.37 -37.14
C GLN A 294 3.17 1.99 -38.39
N LEU A 295 4.48 1.79 -38.55
CA LEU A 295 5.13 1.96 -39.85
C LEU A 295 4.74 0.78 -40.74
N GLN A 296 4.03 1.07 -41.84
CA GLN A 296 3.72 0.10 -42.91
C GLN A 296 4.96 -0.22 -43.74
#